data_AF-A0A449I317-F1
#
_entry.id   AF-A0A449I317-F1
#
_cell.length_a   1.000
_cell.length_b   1.000
_cell.length_c   1.000
_cell.angle_alpha   90.00
_cell.angle_beta   90.00
_cell.angle_gamma   90.00
#
_symmetry.space_group_name_H-M   'P 1'
#
loop_
_entity.id
_entity.type
_entity.pdbx_description
1 polymer ?
#
loop_
_entity_poly.entity_id
_entity_poly.type
_entity_poly.pdbx_seq_one_letter_code
_entity_poly.pdbx_strand_id
1 'polypeptide(L)'
;MNRVKLLLIRFINSIPQREIQHFRGAIIQAMGSANVLFHNHEEGGFRYSYPLIQYKRIGGNAAIVCVGDGTEVIGDFFSNCNFDIVLGNTPLHLEVFQIKAEQVLIQVWDDLFSYTLRKWLPLNQGNYQEYMQLESLSEQCAFLERVLTGNLLSFASGLNIHFDQEVKVHITALEDVRTYSYKGIRMQGFDIQFKSNVSLPDYIGLGKSVSVGFGVVKRTIRK
;
A
#
# COMPACT_ATOMS: atom_id res chain seq x y z
N MET A 1 -22.56 -3.86 10.17
CA MET A 1 -21.45 -3.32 9.34
C MET A 1 -20.15 -3.88 9.87
N ASN A 2 -19.42 -4.62 9.04
CA ASN A 2 -18.17 -5.24 9.48
C ASN A 2 -17.04 -4.22 9.49
N ARG A 3 -16.34 -4.11 10.62
CA ARG A 3 -15.11 -3.32 10.72
C ARG A 3 -13.93 -4.14 10.22
N VAL A 4 -13.02 -3.49 9.52
CA VAL A 4 -11.80 -4.13 9.02
C VAL A 4 -10.75 -4.08 10.12
N LYS A 5 -10.17 -5.24 10.44
CA LYS A 5 -9.01 -5.34 11.35
C LYS A 5 -7.77 -4.81 10.63
N LEU A 6 -6.96 -4.05 11.35
CA LEU A 6 -5.67 -3.56 10.91
C LEU A 6 -4.63 -3.88 11.96
N LEU A 7 -3.42 -4.19 11.48
CA LEU A 7 -2.27 -4.35 12.34
C LEU A 7 -1.08 -3.65 11.71
N LEU A 8 -0.46 -2.76 12.46
CA LEU A 8 0.80 -2.13 12.10
C LEU A 8 1.89 -2.63 13.03
N ILE A 9 2.92 -3.25 12.45
CA ILE A 9 4.15 -3.63 13.15
C ILE A 9 5.25 -2.71 12.66
N ARG A 10 5.94 -2.05 13.59
CA ARG A 10 7.10 -1.21 13.31
C ARG A 10 8.29 -1.80 14.01
N PHE A 11 9.41 -1.82 13.31
CA PHE A 11 10.69 -2.23 13.84
C PHE A 11 11.53 -1.00 14.19
N ILE A 12 12.50 -1.15 15.09
CA ILE A 12 13.50 -0.09 15.32
C ILE A 12 14.43 0.04 14.09
N ASN A 13 14.54 -1.02 13.29
CA ASN A 13 15.49 -1.13 12.20
C ASN A 13 15.19 -0.13 11.08
N SER A 14 16.11 0.81 10.87
CA SER A 14 16.09 1.71 9.72
C SER A 14 16.42 0.94 8.44
N ILE A 15 15.63 1.13 7.40
CA ILE A 15 15.90 0.55 6.08
C ILE A 15 15.85 1.65 5.02
N PRO A 16 16.74 1.63 4.01
CA PRO A 16 16.64 2.56 2.90
C PRO A 16 15.48 2.16 1.98
N GLN A 17 14.91 3.13 1.27
CA GLN A 17 13.75 2.91 0.39
C GLN A 17 13.96 1.78 -0.63
N ARG A 18 15.17 1.68 -1.21
CA ARG A 18 15.52 0.67 -2.22
C ARG A 18 15.49 -0.76 -1.67
N GLU A 19 15.55 -0.93 -0.35
CA GLU A 19 15.62 -2.24 0.31
C GLU A 19 14.26 -2.76 0.79
N ILE A 20 13.15 -2.05 0.55
CA ILE A 20 11.82 -2.56 0.92
C ILE A 20 11.51 -3.91 0.23
N GLN A 21 11.97 -4.10 -1.01
CA GLN A 21 11.83 -5.38 -1.71
C GLN A 21 12.66 -6.49 -1.05
N HIS A 22 13.90 -6.17 -0.65
CA HIS A 22 14.74 -7.10 0.10
C HIS A 22 14.13 -7.42 1.46
N PHE A 23 13.56 -6.43 2.14
CA PHE A 23 12.88 -6.63 3.43
C PHE A 23 11.70 -7.57 3.28
N ARG A 24 10.85 -7.36 2.27
CA ARG A 24 9.77 -8.31 1.94
C ARG A 24 10.32 -9.73 1.70
N GLY A 25 11.37 -9.85 0.87
CA GLY A 25 11.97 -11.14 0.55
C GLY A 25 12.56 -11.84 1.77
N ALA A 26 13.22 -11.09 2.64
CA ALA A 26 13.85 -11.58 3.85
C ALA A 26 12.82 -12.08 4.87
N ILE A 27 11.71 -11.36 5.07
CA ILE A 27 10.60 -11.83 5.92
C ILE A 27 9.97 -13.10 5.33
N ILE A 28 9.73 -13.11 4.02
CA ILE A 28 9.21 -14.29 3.31
C ILE A 28 10.11 -15.50 3.53
N GLN A 29 11.43 -15.33 3.39
CA GLN A 29 12.39 -16.41 3.61
C GLN A 29 12.44 -16.84 5.08
N ALA A 30 12.42 -15.90 6.02
CA ALA A 30 12.43 -16.16 7.45
C ALA A 30 11.17 -16.88 7.95
N MET A 31 10.06 -16.73 7.23
CA MET A 31 8.80 -17.43 7.46
C MET A 31 8.76 -18.83 6.82
N GLY A 32 9.77 -19.21 6.02
CA GLY A 32 9.82 -20.53 5.36
C GLY A 32 8.67 -20.74 4.37
N SER A 33 7.95 -21.85 4.49
CA SER A 33 6.81 -22.25 3.64
C SER A 33 5.46 -21.64 4.08
N ALA A 34 5.47 -20.58 4.88
CA ALA A 34 4.26 -20.06 5.50
C ALA A 34 3.30 -19.40 4.49
N ASN A 35 2.01 -19.62 4.76
CA ASN A 35 0.79 -19.00 4.25
C ASN A 35 0.90 -18.09 3.00
N VAL A 36 0.15 -18.45 1.94
CA VAL A 36 -0.01 -17.73 0.66
C VAL A 36 -0.18 -16.21 0.83
N LEU A 37 -0.78 -15.74 1.93
CA LEU A 37 -0.96 -14.32 2.23
C LEU A 37 0.34 -13.51 2.36
N PHE A 38 1.48 -14.14 2.71
CA PHE A 38 2.78 -13.48 2.71
C PHE A 38 3.38 -13.37 1.30
N HIS A 39 3.04 -14.31 0.41
CA HIS A 39 3.63 -14.43 -0.92
C HIS A 39 2.76 -13.85 -2.05
N ASN A 40 1.45 -13.71 -1.85
CA ASN A 40 0.46 -13.26 -2.85
C ASN A 40 0.51 -14.08 -4.17
N HIS A 41 1.01 -15.31 -4.11
CA HIS A 41 1.17 -16.21 -5.26
C HIS A 41 0.45 -17.53 -4.94
N GLU A 42 -0.36 -18.04 -5.86
CA GLU A 42 -0.85 -19.43 -5.84
C GLU A 42 -0.12 -20.23 -6.93
N GLU A 43 -0.04 -21.55 -6.76
CA GLU A 43 0.55 -22.47 -7.74
C GLU A 43 -0.14 -22.30 -9.09
N GLY A 44 0.52 -21.63 -10.05
CA GLY A 44 0.05 -21.46 -11.42
C GLY A 44 -0.28 -20.04 -11.87
N GLY A 45 -0.19 -19.00 -11.03
CA GLY A 45 -0.42 -17.63 -11.51
C GLY A 45 -0.36 -16.49 -10.47
N PHE A 46 -0.52 -15.26 -10.97
CA PHE A 46 -0.67 -14.07 -10.13
C PHE A 46 -2.09 -14.01 -9.56
N ARG A 47 -2.22 -13.91 -8.23
CA ARG A 47 -3.49 -13.55 -7.60
C ARG A 47 -3.76 -12.07 -7.87
N TYR A 48 -4.78 -11.77 -8.68
CA TYR A 48 -5.24 -10.40 -8.96
C TYR A 48 -6.02 -9.80 -7.77
N SER A 49 -5.53 -9.99 -6.54
CA SER A 49 -6.16 -9.46 -5.33
C SER A 49 -5.29 -8.41 -4.67
N TYR A 50 -5.94 -7.47 -3.97
CA TYR A 50 -5.26 -6.47 -3.16
C TYR A 50 -4.33 -7.14 -2.11
N PRO A 51 -3.07 -6.69 -1.93
CA PRO A 51 -2.19 -7.25 -0.92
C PRO A 51 -2.65 -6.94 0.51
N LEU A 52 -3.03 -7.97 1.25
CA LEU A 52 -3.45 -7.86 2.65
C LEU A 52 -2.28 -7.72 3.63
N ILE A 53 -1.05 -8.08 3.20
CA ILE A 53 0.19 -7.87 3.94
C ILE A 53 1.13 -7.01 3.10
N GLN A 54 1.59 -5.90 3.67
CA GLN A 54 2.32 -4.88 2.95
C GLN A 54 3.56 -4.45 3.72
N TYR A 55 4.70 -4.40 3.02
CA TYR A 55 5.98 -4.03 3.58
C TYR A 55 6.26 -2.58 3.26
N LYS A 56 6.51 -1.78 4.30
CA LYS A 56 6.60 -0.33 4.23
C LYS A 56 7.88 0.19 4.88
N ARG A 57 8.19 1.44 4.59
CA ARG A 57 9.16 2.26 5.33
C ARG A 57 8.42 3.42 5.97
N ILE A 58 8.28 3.42 7.29
CA ILE A 58 7.52 4.43 8.04
C ILE A 58 8.45 5.18 8.99
N GLY A 59 8.67 6.47 8.70
CA GLY A 59 9.55 7.32 9.50
C GLY A 59 11.02 6.88 9.47
N GLY A 60 11.46 6.21 8.41
CA GLY A 60 12.82 5.66 8.33
C GLY A 60 12.89 4.15 8.48
N ASN A 61 11.95 3.58 9.23
CA ASN A 61 12.08 2.22 9.73
C ASN A 61 11.23 1.23 8.96
N ALA A 62 11.67 -0.03 9.00
CA ALA A 62 10.91 -1.16 8.49
C ALA A 62 9.56 -1.26 9.21
N ALA A 63 8.53 -1.57 8.45
CA ALA A 63 7.19 -1.79 8.97
C ALA A 63 6.42 -2.79 8.13
N ILE A 64 5.50 -3.50 8.77
CA ILE A 64 4.54 -4.39 8.12
C ILE A 64 3.13 -3.87 8.45
N VAL A 65 2.30 -3.70 7.43
CA VAL A 65 0.89 -3.33 7.54
C VAL A 65 0.07 -4.52 7.08
N CYS A 66 -0.76 -5.04 7.97
CA CYS A 66 -1.72 -6.10 7.70
C CYS A 66 -3.15 -5.54 7.72
N VAL A 67 -3.99 -5.99 6.78
CA VAL A 67 -5.37 -5.52 6.59
C VAL A 67 -6.31 -6.71 6.47
N GLY A 68 -7.45 -6.67 7.14
CA GLY A 68 -8.47 -7.73 7.09
C GLY A 68 -7.88 -9.09 7.48
N ASP A 69 -8.09 -10.10 6.63
CA ASP A 69 -7.62 -11.47 6.84
C ASP A 69 -6.08 -11.56 6.93
N GLY A 70 -5.35 -10.58 6.40
CA GLY A 70 -3.90 -10.48 6.58
C GLY A 70 -3.48 -10.29 8.04
N THR A 71 -4.40 -9.87 8.93
CA THR A 71 -4.14 -9.78 10.38
C THR A 71 -4.20 -11.13 11.08
N GLU A 72 -4.84 -12.13 10.50
CA GLU A 72 -5.08 -13.43 11.14
C GLU A 72 -3.83 -14.30 11.14
N VAL A 73 -2.93 -14.09 10.18
CA VAL A 73 -1.67 -14.84 10.05
C VAL A 73 -0.51 -14.28 10.88
N ILE A 74 -0.77 -13.26 11.71
CA ILE A 74 0.30 -12.64 12.49
C ILE A 74 0.75 -13.49 13.69
N GLY A 75 -0.14 -14.34 14.23
CA GLY A 75 0.24 -15.29 15.27
C GLY A 75 1.37 -16.20 14.78
N ASP A 76 1.23 -16.68 13.54
CA ASP A 76 2.24 -17.50 12.87
C ASP A 76 3.53 -16.70 12.63
N PHE A 77 3.43 -15.42 12.27
CA PHE A 77 4.59 -14.55 12.12
C PHE A 77 5.42 -14.48 13.40
N PHE A 78 4.81 -14.16 14.54
CA PHE A 78 5.57 -14.06 15.80
C PHE A 78 6.03 -15.42 16.34
N SER A 79 5.32 -16.50 16.04
CA SER A 79 5.66 -17.83 16.55
C SER A 79 6.76 -18.50 15.74
N ASN A 80 6.81 -18.25 14.42
CA ASN A 80 7.65 -19.01 13.50
C ASN A 80 8.72 -18.16 12.78
N CYS A 81 8.61 -16.82 12.79
CA CYS A 81 9.60 -15.99 12.10
C CYS A 81 10.94 -16.06 12.84
N ASN A 82 11.99 -16.41 12.11
CA ASN A 82 13.34 -16.09 12.55
C ASN A 82 13.57 -14.57 12.41
N PHE A 83 13.79 -13.87 13.52
CA PHE A 83 14.05 -12.43 13.50
C PHE A 83 15.48 -12.09 13.05
N ASP A 84 16.38 -13.07 12.99
CA ASP A 84 17.67 -12.94 12.31
C ASP A 84 17.50 -13.15 10.81
N ILE A 85 17.40 -12.05 10.08
CA ILE A 85 17.17 -12.06 8.63
C ILE A 85 18.42 -11.63 7.86
N VAL A 86 18.41 -11.83 6.54
CA VAL A 86 19.41 -11.25 5.63
C VAL A 86 18.72 -10.21 4.75
N LEU A 87 19.02 -8.93 4.99
CA LEU A 87 18.50 -7.83 4.18
C LEU A 87 19.45 -7.59 3.00
N GLY A 88 19.11 -8.12 1.83
CA GLY A 88 20.01 -8.11 0.68
C GLY A 88 21.20 -9.02 0.94
N ASN A 89 22.35 -8.44 1.32
CA ASN A 89 23.57 -9.17 1.68
C ASN A 89 23.99 -8.93 3.14
N THR A 90 23.17 -8.25 3.93
CA THR A 90 23.53 -7.83 5.29
C THR A 90 22.69 -8.57 6.33
N PRO A 91 23.30 -9.34 7.25
CA PRO A 91 22.60 -9.90 8.39
C PRO A 91 22.01 -8.80 9.27
N LEU A 92 20.77 -8.99 9.72
CA LEU A 92 20.04 -8.00 10.51
C LEU A 92 19.12 -8.73 11.49
N HIS A 93 19.26 -8.43 12.78
CA HIS A 93 18.28 -8.82 13.78
C HIS A 93 17.13 -7.82 13.79
N LEU A 94 15.91 -8.27 13.54
CA LEU A 94 14.71 -7.45 13.58
C LEU A 94 14.19 -7.32 15.02
N GLU A 95 14.06 -6.08 15.48
CA GLU A 95 13.53 -5.79 16.80
C GLU A 95 12.25 -4.95 16.69
N VAL A 96 11.18 -5.45 17.29
CA VAL A 96 9.85 -4.85 17.24
C VAL A 96 9.81 -3.65 18.17
N PHE A 97 9.60 -2.47 17.58
CA PHE A 97 9.44 -1.22 18.32
C PHE A 97 8.00 -1.01 18.78
N GLN A 98 7.03 -1.35 17.93
CA GLN A 98 5.63 -1.05 18.16
C GLN A 98 4.73 -2.03 17.41
N ILE A 99 3.68 -2.49 18.07
CA ILE A 99 2.55 -3.16 17.44
C ILE A 99 1.30 -2.34 17.75
N LYS A 100 0.55 -1.96 16.72
CA LYS A 100 -0.72 -1.23 16.85
C LYS A 100 -1.81 -2.02 16.13
N ALA A 101 -2.78 -2.52 16.89
CA ALA A 101 -3.99 -3.13 16.38
C ALA A 101 -5.13 -2.12 16.41
N GLU A 102 -5.93 -2.05 15.36
CA GLU A 102 -7.14 -1.23 15.33
C GLU A 102 -8.23 -1.87 14.47
N GLN A 103 -9.47 -1.45 14.70
CA GLN A 103 -10.60 -1.81 13.85
C GLN A 103 -11.22 -0.53 13.29
N VAL A 104 -11.26 -0.46 11.96
CA VAL A 104 -11.73 0.72 11.23
C VAL A 104 -12.99 0.41 10.47
N LEU A 105 -13.83 1.43 10.29
CA LEU A 105 -14.92 1.36 9.35
C LEU A 105 -14.44 1.93 8.01
N ILE A 106 -14.49 1.11 6.95
CA ILE A 106 -14.15 1.51 5.58
C ILE A 106 -15.46 1.58 4.81
N GLN A 107 -15.90 2.79 4.50
CA GLN A 107 -17.14 3.05 3.79
C GLN A 107 -17.07 4.39 3.07
N VAL A 108 -18.09 4.65 2.26
CA VAL A 108 -18.38 5.97 1.70
C VAL A 108 -19.13 6.81 2.74
N TRP A 109 -18.78 8.09 2.84
CA TRP A 109 -19.37 9.08 3.75
C TRP A 109 -19.93 10.28 2.96
N ASP A 110 -20.73 11.10 3.64
CA ASP A 110 -21.16 12.39 3.08
C ASP A 110 -20.01 13.42 3.09
N ASP A 111 -19.09 13.28 4.06
CA ASP A 111 -17.92 14.14 4.21
C ASP A 111 -16.72 13.71 3.36
N LEU A 112 -15.89 14.69 3.00
CA LEU A 112 -14.59 14.47 2.35
C LEU A 112 -13.45 14.52 3.36
N PHE A 113 -12.65 13.46 3.41
CA PHE A 113 -11.42 13.40 4.20
C PHE A 113 -10.21 13.76 3.35
N SER A 114 -9.19 14.38 3.96
CA SER A 114 -7.96 14.79 3.27
C SER A 114 -6.82 13.80 3.55
N TYR A 115 -6.03 13.49 2.52
CA TYR A 115 -4.97 12.52 2.55
C TYR A 115 -3.75 12.98 1.74
N THR A 116 -2.61 12.42 2.07
CA THR A 116 -1.45 12.34 1.17
C THR A 116 -1.34 10.93 0.62
N LEU A 117 -0.85 10.82 -0.60
CA LEU A 117 -0.54 9.55 -1.24
C LEU A 117 0.85 9.65 -1.85
N ARG A 118 1.77 8.79 -1.39
CA ARG A 118 3.19 8.87 -1.71
C ARG A 118 3.63 7.69 -2.57
N LYS A 119 4.47 7.96 -3.57
CA LYS A 119 5.04 6.97 -4.51
C LYS A 119 3.94 6.17 -5.19
N TRP A 120 2.86 6.83 -5.55
CA TRP A 120 1.73 6.18 -6.20
C TRP A 120 2.09 5.85 -7.64
N LEU A 121 1.78 4.64 -8.09
CA LEU A 121 2.00 4.19 -9.46
C LEU A 121 0.63 4.00 -10.15
N PRO A 122 0.04 5.05 -10.73
CA PRO A 122 -1.29 5.00 -11.35
C PRO A 122 -1.30 4.41 -12.77
N LEU A 123 -0.17 4.47 -13.46
CA LEU A 123 -0.13 4.23 -14.89
C LEU A 123 0.23 2.77 -15.19
N ASN A 124 -0.74 2.00 -15.70
CA ASN A 124 -0.48 0.79 -16.49
C ASN A 124 -0.06 1.19 -17.91
N GLN A 125 0.26 0.22 -18.78
CA GLN A 125 0.77 0.51 -20.13
C GLN A 125 -0.22 1.32 -20.98
N GLY A 126 -1.52 1.00 -20.94
CA GLY A 126 -2.55 1.75 -21.67
C GLY A 126 -2.80 3.14 -21.07
N ASN A 127 -2.95 3.20 -19.74
CA ASN A 127 -3.09 4.45 -18.99
C ASN A 127 -1.91 5.39 -19.22
N TYR A 128 -0.69 4.87 -19.37
CA TYR A 128 0.49 5.67 -19.66
C TYR A 128 0.39 6.34 -21.02
N GLN A 129 -0.05 5.62 -22.05
CA GLN A 129 -0.23 6.18 -23.39
C GLN A 129 -1.31 7.26 -23.41
N GLU A 130 -2.45 7.02 -22.77
CA GLU A 130 -3.53 8.01 -22.63
C GLU A 130 -3.04 9.26 -21.87
N TYR A 131 -2.39 9.07 -20.72
CA TYR A 131 -1.89 10.17 -19.90
C TYR A 131 -0.86 11.05 -20.61
N MET A 132 0.02 10.46 -21.43
CA MET A 132 1.04 11.20 -22.20
C MET A 132 0.44 12.05 -23.33
N GLN A 133 -0.82 11.81 -23.73
CA GLN A 133 -1.51 12.58 -24.75
C GLN A 133 -2.31 13.77 -24.17
N LEU A 134 -2.42 13.86 -22.84
CA LEU A 134 -3.15 14.94 -22.16
C LEU A 134 -2.28 16.19 -22.05
N GLU A 135 -2.75 17.31 -22.60
CA GLU A 135 -2.01 18.56 -22.66
C GLU A 135 -2.25 19.44 -21.43
N SER A 136 -3.49 19.49 -20.92
CA SER A 136 -3.82 20.36 -19.81
C SER A 136 -3.67 19.68 -18.44
N LEU A 137 -3.26 20.47 -17.44
CA LEU A 137 -3.20 20.01 -16.06
C LEU A 137 -4.58 19.55 -15.54
N SER A 138 -5.66 20.19 -16.00
CA SER A 138 -7.02 19.81 -15.60
C SER A 138 -7.40 18.42 -16.10
N GLU A 139 -7.08 18.10 -17.36
CA GLU A 139 -7.31 16.76 -17.93
C GLU A 139 -6.46 15.71 -17.23
N GLN A 140 -5.18 16.02 -16.97
CA GLN A 140 -4.28 15.13 -16.23
C GLN A 140 -4.81 14.84 -14.82
N CYS A 141 -5.28 15.87 -14.10
CA CYS A 141 -5.90 15.70 -12.78
C CYS A 141 -7.16 14.85 -12.85
N ALA A 142 -8.09 15.13 -13.77
CA ALA A 142 -9.32 14.35 -13.94
C ALA A 142 -9.05 12.88 -14.29
N PHE A 143 -8.06 12.64 -15.16
CA PHE A 143 -7.59 11.30 -15.47
C PHE A 143 -7.06 10.58 -14.23
N LEU A 144 -6.18 11.23 -13.45
CA LEU A 144 -5.60 10.65 -12.26
C LEU A 144 -6.68 10.40 -11.18
N GLU A 145 -7.64 11.30 -11.01
CA GLU A 145 -8.80 11.11 -10.13
C GLU A 145 -9.58 9.86 -10.50
N ARG A 146 -9.87 9.65 -11.80
CA ARG A 146 -10.52 8.43 -12.30
C ARG A 146 -9.72 7.17 -11.98
N VAL A 147 -8.39 7.20 -12.16
CA VAL A 147 -7.52 6.07 -11.82
C VAL A 147 -7.53 5.81 -10.31
N LEU A 148 -7.48 6.86 -9.49
CA LEU A 148 -7.49 6.74 -8.03
C LEU A 148 -8.82 6.19 -7.52
N THR A 149 -9.96 6.62 -8.10
CA THR A 149 -11.28 6.02 -7.83
C THR A 149 -11.25 4.51 -8.12
N GLY A 150 -10.73 4.10 -9.28
CA GLY A 150 -10.56 2.67 -9.60
C GLY A 150 -9.65 1.91 -8.62
N ASN A 151 -8.59 2.55 -8.12
CA ASN A 151 -7.71 1.97 -7.10
C ASN A 151 -8.42 1.81 -5.74
N LEU A 152 -9.28 2.76 -5.36
CA LEU A 152 -10.10 2.66 -4.14
C LEU A 152 -11.13 1.54 -4.24
N LEU A 153 -11.77 1.38 -5.40
CA LEU A 153 -12.69 0.27 -5.65
C LEU A 153 -11.97 -1.08 -5.61
N SER A 154 -10.77 -1.16 -6.19
CA SER A 154 -9.93 -2.37 -6.13
C SER A 154 -9.49 -2.70 -4.71
N PHE A 155 -9.17 -1.68 -3.90
CA PHE A 155 -8.88 -1.82 -2.48
C PHE A 155 -10.08 -2.39 -1.71
N ALA A 156 -11.27 -1.79 -1.89
CA ALA A 156 -12.50 -2.24 -1.23
C ALA A 156 -12.88 -3.67 -1.62
N SER A 157 -12.85 -3.98 -2.93
CA SER A 157 -13.11 -5.32 -3.45
C SER A 157 -12.14 -6.36 -2.87
N GLY A 158 -10.86 -6.01 -2.74
CA GLY A 158 -9.86 -6.87 -2.11
C GLY A 158 -10.08 -7.14 -0.62
N LEU A 159 -10.93 -6.34 0.04
CA LEU A 159 -11.39 -6.54 1.42
C LEU A 159 -12.82 -7.12 1.48
N ASN A 160 -13.37 -7.55 0.34
CA ASN A 160 -14.75 -7.98 0.18
C ASN A 160 -15.78 -6.92 0.61
N ILE A 161 -15.44 -5.64 0.42
CA ILE A 161 -16.31 -4.50 0.69
C ILE A 161 -16.91 -4.01 -0.62
N HIS A 162 -18.23 -3.85 -0.63
CA HIS A 162 -18.96 -3.19 -1.71
C HIS A 162 -19.39 -1.80 -1.25
N PHE A 163 -19.19 -0.80 -2.11
CA PHE A 163 -19.68 0.55 -1.88
C PHE A 163 -21.00 0.75 -2.63
N ASP A 164 -22.06 1.07 -1.90
CA ASP A 164 -23.39 1.31 -2.46
C ASP A 164 -23.60 2.77 -2.92
N GLN A 165 -22.59 3.62 -2.71
CA GLN A 165 -22.62 5.04 -3.03
C GLN A 165 -21.42 5.40 -3.91
N GLU A 166 -21.53 6.52 -4.62
CA GLU A 166 -20.47 7.03 -5.48
C GLU A 166 -19.21 7.39 -4.65
N VAL A 167 -18.07 6.83 -5.07
CA VAL A 167 -16.75 7.21 -4.55
C VAL A 167 -16.31 8.50 -5.23
N LYS A 168 -16.13 9.55 -4.42
CA LYS A 168 -15.64 10.86 -4.84
C LYS A 168 -14.16 10.96 -4.51
N VAL A 169 -13.39 11.46 -5.46
CA VAL A 169 -11.96 11.72 -5.33
C VAL A 169 -11.65 13.07 -5.96
N HIS A 170 -10.91 13.90 -5.23
CA HIS A 170 -10.44 15.20 -5.72
C HIS A 170 -8.96 15.38 -5.39
N ILE A 171 -8.10 15.48 -6.40
CA ILE A 171 -6.69 15.77 -6.22
C ILE A 171 -6.55 17.26 -5.94
N THR A 172 -6.02 17.60 -4.77
CA THR A 172 -5.85 18.99 -4.34
C THR A 172 -4.44 19.52 -4.61
N ALA A 173 -3.46 18.63 -4.81
CA ALA A 173 -2.11 19.00 -5.23
C ALA A 173 -1.39 17.82 -5.89
N LEU A 174 -0.69 18.08 -6.99
CA LEU A 174 0.38 17.22 -7.51
C LEU A 174 1.70 17.78 -6.96
N GLU A 175 2.31 17.09 -6.01
CA GLU A 175 3.49 17.61 -5.31
C GLU A 175 4.80 17.21 -5.98
N ASP A 176 4.87 15.97 -6.49
CA ASP A 176 6.08 15.46 -7.13
C ASP A 176 5.75 14.35 -8.15
N VAL A 177 6.58 14.26 -9.18
CA VAL A 177 6.51 13.23 -10.21
C VAL A 177 7.91 12.66 -10.41
N ARG A 178 8.07 11.37 -10.12
CA ARG A 178 9.36 10.67 -10.16
C ARG A 178 9.27 9.40 -10.97
N THR A 179 10.38 9.03 -11.61
CA THR A 179 10.50 7.71 -12.23
C THR A 179 11.04 6.70 -11.20
N TYR A 180 10.34 5.59 -11.04
CA TYR A 180 10.74 4.47 -10.21
C TYR A 180 11.11 3.28 -11.09
N SER A 181 12.15 2.53 -10.69
CA SER A 181 12.47 1.25 -11.31
C SER A 181 11.95 0.11 -10.42
N TYR A 182 11.19 -0.80 -11.00
CA TYR A 182 10.69 -1.99 -10.31
C TYR A 182 10.77 -3.18 -11.27
N LYS A 183 11.49 -4.23 -10.87
CA LYS A 183 11.75 -5.42 -11.70
C LYS A 183 12.28 -5.06 -13.11
N GLY A 184 13.16 -4.07 -13.19
CA GLY A 184 13.75 -3.60 -14.46
C GLY A 184 12.85 -2.70 -15.30
N ILE A 185 11.60 -2.47 -14.88
CA ILE A 185 10.63 -1.63 -15.60
C ILE A 185 10.61 -0.23 -14.96
N ARG A 186 10.81 0.80 -15.77
CA ARG A 186 10.62 2.20 -15.36
C ARG A 186 9.14 2.54 -15.35
N MET A 187 8.65 3.09 -14.24
CA MET A 187 7.28 3.53 -14.07
C MET A 187 7.25 4.95 -13.51
N GLN A 188 6.36 5.78 -14.03
CA GLN A 188 6.12 7.11 -13.49
C GLN A 188 5.28 6.99 -12.22
N GLY A 189 5.70 7.67 -11.16
CA GLY A 189 5.00 7.70 -9.90
C GLY A 189 4.83 9.11 -9.36
N PHE A 190 3.78 9.28 -8.57
CA PHE A 190 3.26 10.57 -8.16
C PHE A 190 3.20 10.64 -6.64
N ASP A 191 3.55 11.80 -6.11
CA ASP A 191 3.21 12.22 -4.75
C ASP A 191 2.11 13.26 -4.86
N ILE A 192 0.97 13.01 -4.22
CA ILE A 192 -0.22 13.86 -4.32
C ILE A 192 -0.84 14.13 -2.96
N GLN A 193 -1.58 15.23 -2.88
CA GLN A 193 -2.63 15.44 -1.89
C GLN A 193 -3.98 15.23 -2.54
N PHE A 194 -4.89 14.54 -1.87
CA PHE A 194 -6.23 14.33 -2.37
C PHE A 194 -7.27 14.32 -1.25
N LYS A 195 -8.52 14.54 -1.63
CA LYS A 195 -9.69 14.32 -0.80
C LYS A 195 -10.48 13.14 -1.33
N SER A 196 -11.07 12.36 -0.44
CA SER A 196 -12.04 11.33 -0.80
C SER A 196 -13.10 11.17 0.27
N ASN A 197 -14.30 10.77 -0.16
CA ASN A 197 -15.37 10.40 0.75
C ASN A 197 -15.24 8.98 1.30
N VAL A 198 -14.14 8.27 1.01
CA VAL A 198 -13.83 6.98 1.63
C VAL A 198 -12.94 7.20 2.86
N SER A 199 -13.28 6.58 3.99
CA SER A 199 -12.42 6.52 5.18
C SER A 199 -11.27 5.53 4.96
N LEU A 200 -10.05 6.05 4.81
CA LEU A 200 -8.86 5.26 4.56
C LEU A 200 -7.98 5.19 5.81
N PRO A 201 -7.52 3.99 6.18
CA PRO A 201 -6.54 3.83 7.24
C PRO A 201 -5.17 4.36 6.84
N ASP A 202 -4.40 4.80 7.83
CA ASP A 202 -3.03 5.20 7.59
C ASP A 202 -2.18 4.02 7.12
N TYR A 203 -1.24 4.31 6.23
CA TYR A 203 -0.19 3.41 5.74
C TYR A 203 -0.62 2.26 4.83
N ILE A 204 -1.91 2.11 4.54
CA ILE A 204 -2.35 1.21 3.45
C ILE A 204 -1.84 1.72 2.10
N GLY A 205 -1.63 0.81 1.15
CA GLY A 205 -1.22 1.17 -0.20
C GLY A 205 -2.39 1.25 -1.18
N LEU A 206 -2.30 2.11 -2.20
CA LEU A 206 -3.18 2.16 -3.36
C LEU A 206 -2.38 2.11 -4.66
N GLY A 207 -3.00 1.59 -5.73
CA GLY A 207 -2.37 1.47 -7.05
C GLY A 207 -1.48 0.24 -7.19
N LYS A 208 -0.43 0.34 -8.00
CA LYS A 208 0.45 -0.79 -8.33
C LYS A 208 1.58 -0.98 -7.29
N SER A 209 2.00 -2.24 -7.11
CA SER A 209 3.14 -2.62 -6.25
C SER A 209 2.97 -2.24 -4.77
N VAL A 210 1.73 -2.23 -4.28
CA VAL A 210 1.34 -1.89 -2.90
C VAL A 210 2.08 -2.70 -1.84
N SER A 211 2.32 -4.00 -2.11
CA SER A 211 3.00 -4.91 -1.17
C SER A 211 4.44 -4.49 -0.85
N VAL A 212 5.08 -3.66 -1.67
CA VAL A 212 6.49 -3.24 -1.51
C VAL A 212 6.63 -1.72 -1.35
N GLY A 213 5.66 -1.09 -0.70
CA GLY A 213 5.81 0.27 -0.20
C GLY A 213 5.50 1.40 -1.20
N PHE A 214 4.82 1.09 -2.30
CA PHE A 214 4.27 2.11 -3.21
C PHE A 214 2.84 2.50 -2.80
N GLY A 215 2.46 3.73 -3.21
CA GLY A 215 1.14 4.31 -3.02
C GLY A 215 0.69 4.40 -1.57
N VAL A 216 1.56 4.83 -0.66
CA VAL A 216 1.26 4.84 0.77
C VAL A 216 0.35 6.01 1.12
N VAL A 217 -0.84 5.72 1.66
CA VAL A 217 -1.81 6.71 2.12
C VAL A 217 -1.45 7.17 3.53
N LYS A 218 -1.66 8.45 3.83
CA LYS A 218 -1.69 8.98 5.20
C LYS A 218 -2.71 10.09 5.31
N ARG A 219 -3.57 10.04 6.33
CA ARG A 219 -4.55 11.08 6.61
C ARG A 219 -3.86 12.38 7.00
N THR A 220 -4.35 13.48 6.45
CA THR A 220 -3.90 14.83 6.78
C THR A 220 -4.97 15.47 7.65
N ILE A 221 -4.63 15.74 8.91
CA ILE A 221 -5.46 16.57 9.78
C ILE A 221 -5.06 18.01 9.47
N ARG A 222 -5.93 18.78 8.83
CA ARG A 222 -5.76 20.24 8.79
C ARG A 222 -5.89 20.72 10.24
N LYS A 223 -4.80 21.24 10.79
CA LYS A 223 -4.84 22.06 12.01
C LYS A 223 -5.48 23.40 11.68
#